data_AF-A0A382P0K7-F1
#
_entry.id   AF-A0A382P0K7-F1
#
_cell.length_a   1.000
_cell.length_b   1.000
_cell.length_c   1.000
_cell.angle_alpha   90.00
_cell.angle_beta   90.00
_cell.angle_gamma   90.00
#
_symmetry.space_group_name_H-M   'P 1'
#
loop_
_entity.id
_entity.type
_entity.pdbx_description
1 polymer ?
#
loop_
_entity_poly.entity_id
_entity_poly.type
_entity_poly.pdbx_seq_one_letter_code
_entity_poly.pdbx_strand_id
1 'polypeptide(L)'
;MNRYFLLIFFPIALIAQTATPPSSGDGSSDDPYQIDTLNNLYWITQNSGEWSAHYIQTSDIDASSSSNWDSNAGFTPIGNSSTRFTGSYDGDGHIIDSLFINRSTNSRIGLFGRIGV
;
A
#
# COMPACT_ATOMS: atom_id res chain seq x y z
N MET A 1 -50.21 -21.48 -9.18
CA MET A 1 -49.20 -22.31 -8.47
C MET A 1 -47.83 -21.87 -8.94
N ASN A 2 -47.21 -20.90 -8.25
CA ASN A 2 -45.92 -20.36 -8.67
C ASN A 2 -44.85 -20.90 -7.71
N ARG A 3 -43.90 -21.64 -8.27
CA ARG A 3 -42.88 -22.40 -7.55
C ARG A 3 -41.72 -21.46 -7.25
N TYR A 4 -41.35 -21.30 -5.97
CA TYR A 4 -40.19 -20.52 -5.57
C TYR A 4 -38.91 -21.29 -5.93
N PHE A 5 -38.05 -20.66 -6.74
CA PHE A 5 -36.69 -21.11 -7.03
C PHE A 5 -35.75 -20.46 -6.01
N LEU A 6 -35.11 -21.24 -5.15
CA LEU A 6 -34.14 -20.74 -4.18
C LEU A 6 -32.80 -20.51 -4.89
N LEU A 7 -32.48 -19.24 -5.16
CA LEU A 7 -31.14 -18.81 -5.57
C LEU A 7 -30.28 -18.69 -4.30
N ILE A 8 -29.34 -19.63 -4.11
CA ILE A 8 -28.25 -19.43 -3.14
C ILE A 8 -27.25 -18.48 -3.80
N PHE A 9 -27.20 -17.24 -3.33
CA PHE A 9 -26.19 -16.27 -3.71
C PHE A 9 -24.97 -16.50 -2.82
N PHE A 10 -23.96 -17.20 -3.32
CA PHE A 10 -22.61 -17.14 -2.73
C PHE A 10 -22.00 -15.84 -3.25
N PRO A 11 -21.82 -14.79 -2.43
CA PRO A 11 -21.12 -13.61 -2.91
C PRO A 11 -19.69 -14.05 -3.21
N ILE A 12 -19.30 -13.97 -4.49
CA ILE A 12 -17.89 -13.94 -4.84
C ILE A 12 -17.37 -12.67 -4.19
N ALA A 13 -16.74 -12.79 -3.02
CA ALA A 13 -16.04 -11.69 -2.41
C ALA A 13 -14.83 -11.39 -3.29
N LEU A 14 -14.95 -10.38 -4.15
CA LEU A 14 -13.80 -9.75 -4.75
C LEU A 14 -13.09 -9.01 -3.61
N ILE A 15 -12.07 -9.63 -3.02
CA ILE A 15 -11.28 -8.98 -1.97
C ILE A 15 -10.42 -7.93 -2.67
N ALA A 16 -10.92 -6.70 -2.74
CA ALA A 16 -10.10 -5.55 -3.10
C ALA A 16 -9.08 -5.29 -1.98
N GLN A 17 -7.89 -4.82 -2.34
CA GLN A 17 -6.90 -4.30 -1.39
C GLN A 17 -7.53 -3.14 -0.58
N THR A 18 -7.42 -3.20 0.75
CA THR A 18 -8.00 -2.18 1.63
C THR A 18 -6.90 -1.23 2.09
N ALA A 19 -7.03 0.05 1.74
CA ALA A 19 -6.16 1.10 2.26
C ALA A 19 -6.63 1.44 3.69
N THR A 20 -5.76 1.24 4.67
CA THR A 20 -6.05 1.55 6.07
C THR A 20 -5.03 2.57 6.59
N PRO A 21 -5.44 3.77 7.02
CA PRO A 21 -4.52 4.72 7.62
C PRO A 21 -3.86 4.11 8.86
N PRO A 22 -2.59 4.43 9.14
CA PRO A 22 -1.96 4.16 10.43
C PRO A 22 -2.83 4.58 11.59
N SER A 23 -2.93 3.76 12.64
CA SER A 23 -3.67 4.11 13.86
C SER A 23 -2.87 4.98 14.83
N SER A 24 -1.60 5.24 14.54
CA SER A 24 -0.67 6.00 15.40
C SER A 24 0.32 6.80 14.56
N GLY A 25 0.79 7.90 15.13
CA GLY A 25 1.53 8.94 14.41
C GLY A 25 0.61 9.94 13.72
N ASP A 26 1.07 11.18 13.61
CA ASP A 26 0.42 12.24 12.85
C ASP A 26 1.16 12.60 11.55
N GLY A 27 2.29 11.94 11.29
CA GLY A 27 3.10 12.13 10.08
C GLY A 27 4.10 13.29 10.20
N SER A 28 4.18 13.95 11.34
CA SER A 28 5.25 14.90 11.66
C SER A 28 6.56 14.18 11.98
N SER A 29 7.68 14.92 12.02
CA SER A 29 8.98 14.34 12.37
C SER A 29 9.10 13.92 13.84
N ASP A 30 8.31 14.56 14.72
CA ASP A 30 8.26 14.24 16.15
C ASP A 30 7.31 13.06 16.45
N ASP A 31 6.31 12.82 15.59
CA ASP A 31 5.34 11.73 15.70
C ASP A 31 5.04 11.08 14.32
N PRO A 32 6.00 10.34 13.74
CA PRO A 32 5.86 9.74 12.42
C PRO A 32 4.75 8.70 12.39
N TYR A 33 4.07 8.58 11.24
CA TYR A 33 3.08 7.53 11.00
C TYR A 33 3.71 6.13 11.19
N GLN A 34 3.09 5.31 12.04
CA GLN A 34 3.57 3.97 12.35
C GLN A 34 3.01 2.94 11.36
N ILE A 35 3.91 2.28 10.62
CA ILE A 35 3.55 1.30 9.59
C ILE A 35 3.78 -0.09 10.15
N ASP A 36 2.70 -0.81 10.47
CA ASP A 36 2.77 -2.18 11.02
C ASP A 36 2.17 -3.24 10.09
N THR A 37 1.39 -2.83 9.08
CA THR A 37 0.69 -3.74 8.18
C THR A 37 0.88 -3.39 6.71
N LEU A 38 0.68 -4.40 5.85
CA LEU A 38 0.61 -4.21 4.41
C LEU A 38 -0.49 -3.22 3.99
N ASN A 39 -1.60 -3.16 4.74
CA ASN A 39 -2.69 -2.22 4.48
C ASN A 39 -2.30 -0.77 4.77
N ASN A 40 -1.42 -0.51 5.74
CA ASN A 40 -0.85 0.83 5.96
C ASN A 40 0.09 1.20 4.82
N LEU A 41 0.97 0.28 4.41
CA LEU A 41 1.85 0.51 3.27
C LEU A 41 1.04 0.80 1.99
N TYR A 42 -0.07 0.06 1.81
CA TYR A 42 -1.01 0.31 0.73
C TYR A 42 -1.74 1.67 0.87
N TRP A 43 -2.07 2.10 2.09
CA TRP A 43 -2.63 3.43 2.31
C TRP A 43 -1.67 4.55 1.87
N ILE A 44 -0.36 4.41 2.11
CA ILE A 44 0.64 5.38 1.63
C ILE A 44 0.56 5.49 0.10
N THR A 45 0.55 4.38 -0.65
CA THR A 45 0.46 4.47 -2.13
C THR A 45 -0.81 5.17 -2.60
N GLN A 46 -1.93 5.04 -1.89
CA GLN A 46 -3.19 5.67 -2.28
C GLN A 46 -3.32 7.13 -1.84
N ASN A 47 -2.49 7.59 -0.89
CA ASN A 47 -2.64 8.90 -0.29
C ASN A 47 -1.46 9.84 -0.62
N SER A 48 -1.40 10.27 -1.88
CA SER A 48 -0.31 11.13 -2.36
C SER A 48 -0.20 12.51 -1.69
N GLY A 49 -1.25 12.95 -0.97
CA GLY A 49 -1.19 14.16 -0.13
C GLY A 49 -0.26 14.00 1.08
N GLU A 50 0.02 12.76 1.49
CA GLU A 50 0.85 12.44 2.65
C GLU A 50 2.29 12.10 2.26
N TRP A 51 2.68 12.14 0.99
CA TRP A 51 4.02 11.72 0.55
C TRP A 51 5.17 12.65 0.99
N SER A 52 4.87 13.73 1.71
CA SER A 52 5.83 14.56 2.42
C SER A 52 5.94 14.25 3.92
N ALA A 53 5.12 13.34 4.44
CA ALA A 53 5.09 12.97 5.86
C ALA A 53 6.26 12.05 6.25
N HIS A 54 6.42 11.86 7.56
CA HIS A 54 7.40 10.96 8.14
C HIS A 54 6.75 9.64 8.56
N TYR A 55 7.46 8.55 8.29
CA TYR A 55 6.99 7.19 8.54
C TYR A 55 8.06 6.40 9.29
N ILE A 56 7.63 5.56 10.22
CA ILE A 56 8.46 4.57 10.91
C ILE A 56 7.77 3.20 10.85
N GLN A 57 8.51 2.16 10.51
CA GLN A 57 7.99 0.80 10.51
C GLN A 57 8.08 0.21 11.93
N THR A 58 7.04 -0.46 12.40
CA THR A 58 6.96 -1.01 13.78
C THR A 58 6.71 -2.52 13.81
N SER A 59 6.70 -3.17 12.65
CA SER A 59 6.62 -4.62 12.48
C SER A 59 7.13 -5.04 11.11
N ASP A 60 7.52 -6.31 10.99
CA ASP A 60 7.80 -6.91 9.68
C ASP A 60 6.51 -7.02 8.87
N ILE A 61 6.59 -6.71 7.57
CA ILE A 61 5.44 -6.69 6.67
C ILE A 61 5.61 -7.79 5.62
N ASP A 62 4.70 -8.76 5.62
CA ASP A 62 4.54 -9.71 4.50
C ASP A 62 3.76 -9.04 3.37
N ALA A 63 4.45 -8.71 2.28
CA ALA A 63 3.87 -8.11 1.08
C ALA A 63 3.57 -9.12 -0.04
N SER A 64 3.62 -10.43 0.21
CA SER A 64 3.40 -11.47 -0.81
C SER A 64 2.07 -11.34 -1.56
N SER A 65 1.01 -10.91 -0.87
CA SER A 65 -0.31 -10.69 -1.48
C SER A 65 -0.32 -9.57 -2.52
N SER A 66 0.69 -8.69 -2.52
CA SER A 66 0.85 -7.64 -3.53
C SER A 66 0.96 -8.20 -4.95
N SER A 67 1.37 -9.46 -5.12
CA SER A 67 1.40 -10.14 -6.41
C SER A 67 0.06 -10.19 -7.14
N ASN A 68 -1.07 -10.14 -6.40
CA ASN A 68 -2.42 -10.16 -6.95
C ASN A 68 -3.03 -8.76 -7.13
N TRP A 69 -2.30 -7.70 -6.78
CA TRP A 69 -2.77 -6.32 -6.85
C TRP A 69 -2.77 -5.78 -8.28
N ASP A 70 -3.66 -4.83 -8.54
CA ASP A 70 -3.77 -4.07 -9.79
C ASP A 70 -3.66 -4.96 -11.05
N SER A 71 -4.52 -5.97 -11.14
CA SER A 71 -4.51 -6.96 -12.24
C SER A 71 -3.17 -7.69 -12.37
N ASN A 72 -2.60 -8.11 -11.23
CA ASN A 72 -1.29 -8.76 -11.11
C ASN A 72 -0.09 -7.88 -11.52
N ALA A 73 -0.28 -6.56 -11.58
CA ALA A 73 0.82 -5.62 -11.80
C ALA A 73 1.64 -5.38 -10.53
N GLY A 74 1.12 -5.74 -9.35
CA GLY A 74 1.85 -5.60 -8.10
C GLY A 74 1.58 -4.30 -7.36
N PHE A 75 2.46 -3.99 -6.42
CA PHE A 75 2.47 -2.74 -5.67
C PHE A 75 2.60 -1.52 -6.59
N THR A 76 1.82 -0.46 -6.33
CA THR A 76 1.97 0.84 -7.00
C THR A 76 3.03 1.67 -6.28
N PRO A 77 4.11 2.11 -6.94
CA PRO A 77 5.18 2.87 -6.28
C PRO A 77 4.71 4.16 -5.58
N ILE A 78 5.34 4.49 -4.45
CA ILE A 78 5.15 5.73 -3.71
C ILE A 78 5.99 6.83 -4.38
N GLY A 79 5.37 7.95 -4.77
CA GLY A 79 6.05 8.99 -5.56
C GLY A 79 5.98 8.73 -7.07
N ASN A 80 5.65 9.78 -7.83
CA ASN A 80 5.54 9.77 -9.28
C ASN A 80 6.02 11.09 -9.92
N SER A 81 5.81 11.27 -11.23
CA SER A 81 6.27 12.46 -11.96
C SER A 81 5.62 13.76 -11.48
N SER A 82 4.35 13.70 -11.07
CA SER A 82 3.55 14.85 -10.63
C SER A 82 3.80 15.19 -9.17
N THR A 83 3.76 14.17 -8.30
CA THR A 83 3.99 14.30 -6.86
C THR A 83 5.13 13.38 -6.47
N ARG A 84 6.26 13.94 -6.06
CA ARG A 84 7.42 13.17 -5.61
C ARG A 84 7.24 12.79 -4.14
N PHE A 85 7.84 11.68 -3.73
CA PHE A 85 8.03 11.38 -2.31
C PHE A 85 9.15 12.28 -1.77
N THR A 86 8.82 13.13 -0.81
CA THR A 86 9.78 14.04 -0.14
C THR A 86 9.83 13.83 1.37
N GLY A 87 9.04 12.88 1.88
CA GLY A 87 9.03 12.48 3.27
C GLY A 87 10.22 11.58 3.64
N SER A 88 10.16 10.99 4.83
CA SER A 88 11.12 9.98 5.28
C SER A 88 10.42 8.67 5.61
N TYR A 89 11.06 7.56 5.30
CA TYR A 89 10.61 6.23 5.70
C TYR A 89 11.74 5.53 6.45
N ASP A 90 11.60 5.39 7.76
CA ASP A 90 12.52 4.65 8.60
C ASP A 90 12.00 3.23 8.79
N GLY A 91 12.83 2.23 8.47
CA GLY A 91 12.46 0.82 8.65
C GLY A 91 12.61 0.34 10.10
N ASP A 92 13.30 1.07 10.97
CA ASP A 92 13.60 0.69 12.37
C ASP A 92 14.09 -0.76 12.55
N GLY A 93 14.81 -1.28 11.54
CA GLY A 93 15.32 -2.66 11.53
C GLY A 93 14.30 -3.74 11.10
N HIS A 94 13.06 -3.37 10.77
CA HIS A 94 12.05 -4.26 10.21
C HIS A 94 12.18 -4.45 8.70
N ILE A 95 11.61 -5.55 8.20
CA ILE A 95 11.62 -5.88 6.77
C ILE A 95 10.25 -5.71 6.11
N ILE A 96 10.26 -5.44 4.81
CA ILE A 96 9.11 -5.66 3.94
C ILE A 96 9.48 -6.85 3.06
N ASP A 97 8.94 -8.01 3.37
CA ASP A 97 9.24 -9.26 2.67
C ASP A 97 8.32 -9.47 1.47
N SER A 98 8.84 -10.15 0.44
CA SER A 98 8.04 -10.66 -0.68
C SER A 98 7.24 -9.58 -1.45
N LEU A 99 7.71 -8.33 -1.46
CA LEU A 99 7.11 -7.23 -2.23
C LEU A 99 7.19 -7.52 -3.74
N PHE A 100 6.04 -7.56 -4.41
CA PHE A 100 5.95 -7.82 -5.84
C PHE A 100 5.63 -6.54 -6.62
N ILE A 101 6.43 -6.25 -7.66
CA ILE A 101 6.22 -5.12 -8.57
C ILE A 101 6.52 -5.57 -9.99
N ASN A 102 5.49 -5.65 -10.84
CA ASN A 102 5.62 -6.04 -12.25
C ASN A 102 4.94 -5.01 -13.15
N ARG A 103 5.57 -3.84 -13.26
CA ARG A 103 5.07 -2.69 -14.04
C ARG A 103 6.02 -2.37 -15.19
N SER A 104 6.34 -3.37 -16.00
CA SER A 104 7.44 -3.35 -16.99
C SER A 104 7.40 -2.21 -18.02
N THR A 105 6.24 -1.62 -18.27
CA THR A 105 6.08 -0.46 -19.17
C THR A 105 6.41 0.89 -18.52
N ASN A 106 6.63 0.91 -17.20
CA ASN A 106 6.84 2.13 -16.44
C ASN A 106 8.33 2.32 -16.14
N SER A 107 8.78 3.57 -16.19
CA SER A 107 10.09 3.96 -15.66
C SER A 107 10.04 4.17 -14.14
N ARG A 108 11.17 3.94 -13.44
CA ARG A 108 11.35 4.15 -12.00
C ARG A 108 10.43 3.28 -11.13
N ILE A 109 10.77 1.99 -11.11
CA ILE A 109 10.02 0.94 -10.41
C ILE A 109 10.79 0.57 -9.14
N GLY A 110 10.09 0.65 -8.01
CA GLY A 110 10.58 0.30 -6.68
C GLY A 110 9.49 0.60 -5.65
N LEU A 111 9.76 0.39 -4.36
CA LEU A 111 8.86 0.85 -3.30
C LEU A 111 8.58 2.35 -3.45
N PHE A 112 9.65 3.12 -3.71
CA PHE A 112 9.57 4.52 -4.12
C PHE A 112 9.78 4.66 -5.62
N GLY A 113 8.80 5.23 -6.31
CA GLY A 113 8.85 5.46 -7.75
C GLY A 113 9.58 6.75 -8.12
N ARG A 114 9.41 7.82 -7.35
CA ARG A 114 10.19 9.05 -7.56
C ARG A 114 10.38 9.83 -6.26
N ILE A 115 11.63 9.96 -5.86
CA ILE A 115 12.05 10.74 -4.69
C ILE A 115 12.35 12.18 -5.13
N GLY A 116 12.01 13.14 -4.28
CA GLY A 116 12.32 14.56 -4.43
C GLY A 116 13.17 15.09 -3.28
N VAL A 117 13.78 16.25 -3.51
CA VAL A 117 14.44 17.07 -2.50
C VAL A 117 13.56 18.24 -2.09
#